data_AF-A0A919A336-F1
#
_entry.id   AF-A0A919A336-F1
#
_cell.length_a   1.000
_cell.length_b   1.000
_cell.length_c   1.000
_cell.angle_alpha   90.00
_cell.angle_beta   90.00
_cell.angle_gamma   90.00
#
_symmetry.space_group_name_H-M   'P 1'
#
loop_
_entity.id
_entity.type
_entity.pdbx_description
1 polymer ?
#
loop_
_entity_poly.entity_id
_entity_poly.type
_entity_poly.pdbx_seq_one_letter_code
_entity_poly.pdbx_strand_id
1 'polypeptide(L)'
;MQEQQQYPYGRPVPPKKTDSRPQEQDDKGMLRLNPLLMPLDELPRNLFMKGREGAVWHYSVVEAEREVHGVKQTVPVAMLGSEEILTVLTEEELNGLLANMQDAARRQAQANPDEQVAVPTMEDLKKGIDKLGHPTIAAAFAPNGETRVGDAMISGEVRVFPSENRIVLNDKSGRYMSEKVRPGLDPQEAAQWGENVRKLFSAQLPGVKVEFEQIKTLRPPENAAIAQSANAMLPPAGQGAATGVPQAGPASSAHLGGAAAPTTNKAARR
;
A
#
# COMPACT_ATOMS: atom_id res chain seq x y z
N MET A 1 28.48 27.75 -16.21
CA MET A 1 27.95 27.23 -14.93
C MET A 1 26.66 26.51 -15.26
N GLN A 2 26.61 25.18 -15.11
CA GLN A 2 25.36 24.43 -15.26
C GLN A 2 24.55 24.68 -13.99
N GLU A 3 23.34 25.23 -14.12
CA GLU A 3 22.38 25.24 -13.01
C GLU A 3 22.22 23.81 -12.53
N GLN A 4 22.55 23.55 -11.26
CA GLN A 4 22.20 22.29 -10.63
C GLN A 4 20.67 22.22 -10.63
N GLN A 5 20.11 21.37 -11.49
CA GLN A 5 18.69 21.10 -11.51
C GLN A 5 18.29 20.61 -10.11
N GLN A 6 17.65 21.48 -9.33
CA GLN A 6 17.11 21.13 -8.03
C GLN A 6 15.88 20.26 -8.27
N TYR A 7 15.88 19.07 -7.69
CA TYR A 7 14.73 18.19 -7.70
C TYR A 7 14.01 18.32 -6.35
N PRO A 8 12.97 19.16 -6.24
CA PRO A 8 12.32 19.45 -4.95
C PRO A 8 11.70 18.20 -4.29
N TYR A 9 11.48 17.14 -5.06
CA TYR A 9 10.94 15.86 -4.59
C TYR A 9 11.92 14.70 -4.74
N GLY A 10 13.18 14.99 -5.08
CA GLY A 10 14.16 14.00 -5.52
C GLY A 10 14.07 13.69 -7.01
N ARG A 11 15.15 13.13 -7.57
CA ARG A 11 15.17 12.73 -8.99
C ARG A 11 14.14 11.64 -9.26
N PRO A 12 13.45 11.65 -10.42
CA PRO A 12 12.67 10.51 -10.88
C PRO A 12 13.57 9.27 -10.95
N VAL A 13 13.11 8.17 -10.37
CA VAL A 13 13.80 6.87 -10.40
C VAL A 13 12.80 5.76 -10.67
N PRO A 14 13.22 4.65 -11.31
CA PRO A 14 12.38 3.48 -11.43
C PRO A 14 12.14 2.84 -10.05
N PRO A 15 11.02 2.12 -9.86
CA PRO A 15 10.78 1.45 -8.59
C PRO A 15 11.74 0.28 -8.42
N LYS A 16 11.95 -0.09 -7.15
CA LYS A 16 12.61 -1.34 -6.78
C LYS A 16 11.90 -2.52 -7.45
N LYS A 17 12.65 -3.31 -8.23
CA LYS A 17 12.18 -4.60 -8.75
C LYS A 17 11.83 -5.54 -7.60
N THR A 18 10.67 -6.18 -7.68
CA THR A 18 10.28 -7.26 -6.77
C THR A 18 9.88 -8.48 -7.56
N ASP A 19 10.74 -9.48 -7.56
CA ASP A 19 10.44 -10.78 -8.18
C ASP A 19 9.34 -11.55 -7.40
N SER A 20 8.94 -11.05 -6.23
CA SER A 20 8.02 -11.70 -5.30
C SER A 20 6.57 -11.22 -5.36
N ARG A 21 6.18 -10.44 -6.38
CA ARG A 21 4.80 -9.91 -6.50
C ARG A 21 4.19 -10.11 -7.91
N PRO A 22 3.98 -11.36 -8.36
CA PRO A 22 3.38 -11.63 -9.68
C PRO A 22 1.98 -11.00 -9.84
N GLN A 23 1.26 -10.74 -8.74
CA GLN A 23 -0.04 -10.09 -8.75
C GLN A 23 -0.06 -8.63 -9.23
N GLU A 24 1.13 -8.01 -9.38
CA GLU A 24 1.30 -6.70 -10.00
C GLU A 24 1.22 -6.76 -11.52
N GLN A 25 1.30 -7.94 -12.10
CA GLN A 25 1.20 -8.15 -13.53
C GLN A 25 -0.11 -8.87 -13.90
N ASP A 26 -0.62 -8.58 -15.10
CA ASP A 26 -1.69 -9.35 -15.70
C ASP A 26 -1.16 -10.65 -16.35
N ASP A 27 -2.06 -11.40 -16.99
CA ASP A 27 -1.76 -12.65 -17.69
C ASP A 27 -0.81 -12.49 -18.88
N LYS A 28 -0.61 -11.24 -19.35
CA LYS A 28 0.33 -10.89 -20.42
C LYS A 28 1.65 -10.33 -19.88
N GLY A 29 1.82 -10.29 -18.56
CA GLY A 29 3.01 -9.72 -17.91
C GLY A 29 3.01 -8.19 -17.85
N MET A 30 1.91 -7.54 -18.23
CA MET A 30 1.78 -6.08 -18.23
C MET A 30 1.39 -5.60 -16.84
N LEU A 31 1.72 -4.35 -16.51
CA LEU A 31 1.40 -3.78 -15.19
C LEU A 31 -0.12 -3.75 -15.00
N ARG A 32 -0.61 -4.43 -13.96
CA ARG A 32 -2.00 -4.34 -13.52
C ARG A 32 -2.20 -3.00 -12.81
N LEU A 33 -3.09 -2.18 -13.37
CA LEU A 33 -3.45 -0.89 -12.79
C LEU A 33 -4.36 -1.05 -11.59
N ASN A 34 -4.09 -0.27 -10.56
CA ASN A 34 -5.02 -0.09 -9.46
C ASN A 34 -6.21 0.77 -9.94
N PRO A 35 -7.47 0.36 -9.75
CA PRO A 35 -8.64 1.12 -10.21
C PRO A 35 -8.79 2.52 -9.62
N LEU A 36 -8.16 2.80 -8.47
CA LEU A 36 -8.15 4.11 -7.84
C LEU A 36 -6.87 4.90 -8.17
N LEU A 37 -6.01 4.44 -9.09
CA LEU A 37 -4.81 5.16 -9.49
C LEU A 37 -5.19 6.42 -10.27
N MET A 38 -5.20 7.57 -9.59
CA MET A 38 -5.56 8.84 -10.21
C MET A 38 -4.79 10.02 -9.61
N PRO A 39 -4.67 11.14 -10.33
CA PRO A 39 -4.11 12.37 -9.79
C PRO A 39 -4.91 12.88 -8.59
N LEU A 40 -4.23 13.41 -7.57
CA LEU A 40 -4.87 13.95 -6.36
C LEU A 40 -5.78 15.14 -6.66
N ASP A 41 -5.45 15.96 -7.67
CA ASP A 41 -6.26 17.07 -8.13
C ASP A 41 -7.52 16.64 -8.91
N GLU A 42 -7.57 15.39 -9.36
CA GLU A 42 -8.75 14.79 -10.00
C GLU A 42 -9.56 13.92 -9.02
N LEU A 43 -8.98 13.57 -7.87
CA LEU A 43 -9.63 12.74 -6.86
C LEU A 43 -10.78 13.52 -6.19
N PRO A 44 -12.02 13.03 -6.23
CA PRO A 44 -13.12 13.71 -5.55
C PRO A 44 -12.82 13.82 -4.05
N ARG A 45 -12.75 15.06 -3.53
CA ARG A 45 -12.43 15.31 -2.12
C ARG A 45 -13.33 14.53 -1.16
N ASN A 46 -14.60 14.34 -1.53
CA ASN A 46 -15.55 13.57 -0.72
C ASN A 46 -15.14 12.09 -0.63
N LEU A 47 -14.66 11.49 -1.72
CA LEU A 47 -14.16 10.11 -1.73
C LEU A 47 -12.95 9.96 -0.80
N PHE A 48 -12.05 10.96 -0.85
CA PHE A 48 -10.83 10.94 -0.06
C PHE A 48 -11.07 11.22 1.42
N MET A 49 -11.89 12.22 1.76
CA MET A 49 -12.07 12.73 3.12
C MET A 49 -13.31 12.19 3.85
N LYS A 50 -14.21 11.44 3.20
CA LYS A 50 -15.34 10.73 3.86
C LYS A 50 -15.12 9.22 3.97
N GLY A 51 -13.92 8.74 3.61
CA GLY A 51 -13.53 7.35 3.81
C GLY A 51 -13.49 6.95 5.28
N ARG A 52 -13.04 5.72 5.57
CA ARG A 52 -12.93 5.23 6.95
C ARG A 52 -11.84 5.98 7.72
N GLU A 53 -12.04 6.10 9.02
CA GLU A 53 -11.02 6.63 9.93
C GLU A 53 -9.75 5.75 9.86
N GLY A 54 -8.59 6.39 9.63
CA GLY A 54 -7.33 5.68 9.45
C GLY A 54 -7.16 4.97 8.11
N ALA A 55 -8.04 5.22 7.12
CA ALA A 55 -7.92 4.67 5.77
C ALA A 55 -6.52 4.96 5.20
N VAL A 56 -5.90 3.91 4.65
CA VAL A 56 -4.54 3.98 4.09
C VAL A 56 -4.64 4.09 2.57
N TRP A 57 -4.16 5.22 2.08
CA TRP A 57 -3.86 5.44 0.68
C TRP A 57 -2.35 5.39 0.47
N HIS A 58 -1.97 5.31 -0.78
CA HIS A 58 -0.60 5.31 -1.23
C HIS A 58 -0.43 6.44 -2.23
N TYR A 59 0.71 7.12 -2.19
CA TYR A 59 1.01 8.17 -3.13
C TYR A 59 2.34 7.92 -3.85
N SER A 60 2.43 8.43 -5.08
CA SER A 60 3.68 8.60 -5.82
C SER A 60 3.67 9.98 -6.48
N VAL A 61 4.71 10.78 -6.28
CA VAL A 61 4.88 12.05 -6.99
C VAL A 61 5.65 11.78 -8.28
N VAL A 62 5.03 12.10 -9.40
CA VAL A 62 5.55 11.87 -10.76
C VAL A 62 5.70 13.19 -11.49
N GLU A 63 6.52 13.20 -12.53
CA GLU A 63 6.53 14.29 -13.51
C GLU A 63 5.44 14.03 -14.55
N ALA A 64 4.56 15.02 -14.78
CA ALA A 64 3.54 14.94 -15.80
C ALA A 64 3.54 16.23 -16.63
N GLU A 65 3.31 16.10 -17.93
CA GLU A 65 2.98 17.27 -18.75
C GLU A 65 1.56 17.73 -18.44
N ARG A 66 1.43 19.00 -18.11
CA ARG A 66 0.15 19.70 -17.92
C ARG A 66 0.17 20.97 -18.77
N GLU A 67 -0.99 21.30 -19.32
CA GLU A 67 -1.16 22.60 -19.98
C GLU A 67 -1.58 23.63 -18.93
N VAL A 68 -0.72 24.63 -18.71
CA VAL A 68 -0.96 25.72 -17.78
C VAL A 68 -0.93 27.03 -18.57
N HIS A 69 -2.07 27.71 -18.65
CA HIS A 69 -2.25 28.93 -19.45
C HIS A 69 -1.85 28.77 -20.93
N GLY A 70 -2.17 27.62 -21.55
CA GLY A 70 -1.85 27.35 -22.97
C GLY A 70 -0.41 26.91 -23.24
N VAL A 71 0.40 26.73 -22.19
CA VAL A 71 1.79 26.28 -22.30
C VAL A 71 1.93 24.91 -21.64
N LYS A 72 2.49 23.94 -22.36
CA LYS A 72 2.86 22.64 -21.80
C LYS A 72 4.03 22.80 -20.84
N GLN A 73 3.85 22.35 -19.61
CA GLN A 73 4.85 22.38 -18.57
C GLN A 73 4.92 21.01 -17.90
N THR A 74 6.14 20.56 -17.61
CA THR A 74 6.35 19.40 -16.75
C THR A 74 6.19 19.84 -15.30
N VAL A 75 5.19 19.29 -14.61
CA VAL A 75 4.86 19.64 -13.22
C VAL A 75 4.81 18.38 -12.35
N PRO A 76 5.11 18.50 -11.04
CA PRO A 76 4.92 17.41 -10.11
C PRO A 76 3.42 17.12 -9.90
N VAL A 77 3.02 15.87 -10.06
CA VAL A 77 1.65 15.40 -9.78
C VAL A 77 1.70 14.29 -8.75
N ALA A 78 0.90 14.40 -7.69
CA ALA A 78 0.70 13.32 -6.74
C ALA A 78 -0.35 12.36 -7.30
N MET A 79 0.06 11.15 -7.65
CA MET A 79 -0.84 10.04 -7.98
C MET A 79 -1.23 9.33 -6.69
N LEU A 80 -2.51 9.12 -6.44
CA LEU A 80 -3.03 8.34 -5.32
C LEU A 80 -3.60 7.00 -5.77
N GLY A 81 -3.58 6.01 -4.89
CA GLY A 81 -4.30 4.74 -5.01
C GLY A 81 -4.35 3.99 -3.68
N SER A 82 -4.97 2.81 -3.62
CA SER A 82 -4.97 1.99 -2.40
C SER A 82 -4.92 0.49 -2.70
N GLU A 83 -4.11 -0.27 -1.94
CA GLU A 83 -4.10 -1.74 -2.01
C GLU A 83 -5.34 -2.33 -1.35
N GLU A 84 -6.01 -1.57 -0.49
CA GLU A 84 -7.16 -2.02 0.28
C GLU A 84 -8.40 -1.20 -0.13
N ILE A 85 -8.78 -1.31 -1.41
CA ILE A 85 -9.91 -0.55 -1.98
C ILE A 85 -11.19 -0.77 -1.16
N LEU A 86 -11.38 -1.99 -0.66
CA LEU A 86 -12.54 -2.36 0.14
C LEU A 86 -12.60 -1.68 1.51
N THR A 87 -11.49 -1.10 1.98
CA THR A 87 -11.39 -0.42 3.28
C THR A 87 -11.40 1.09 3.16
N VAL A 88 -10.97 1.65 2.03
CA VAL A 88 -10.95 3.11 1.82
C VAL A 88 -12.28 3.67 1.35
N LEU A 89 -13.07 2.89 0.61
CA LEU A 89 -14.38 3.30 0.10
C LEU A 89 -15.51 2.99 1.09
N THR A 90 -16.55 3.83 1.09
CA THR A 90 -17.84 3.46 1.68
C THR A 90 -18.50 2.34 0.87
N GLU A 91 -19.47 1.65 1.46
CA GLU A 91 -20.19 0.56 0.77
C GLU A 91 -20.95 1.07 -0.47
N GLU A 92 -21.54 2.27 -0.39
CA GLU A 92 -22.22 2.92 -1.51
C GLU A 92 -21.26 3.21 -2.66
N GLU A 93 -20.11 3.83 -2.37
CA GLU A 93 -19.08 4.14 -3.37
C GLU A 93 -18.49 2.88 -4.00
N LEU A 94 -18.23 1.85 -3.19
CA LEU A 94 -17.74 0.56 -3.68
C LEU A 94 -18.76 -0.10 -4.62
N ASN A 95 -20.03 -0.17 -4.22
CA ASN A 95 -21.07 -0.76 -5.07
C ASN A 95 -21.25 0.02 -6.37
N GLY A 96 -21.18 1.35 -6.32
CA GLY A 96 -21.20 2.21 -7.51
C GLY A 96 -20.02 1.95 -8.45
N LEU A 97 -18.80 1.84 -7.92
CA LEU A 97 -17.60 1.50 -8.68
C LEU A 97 -17.77 0.13 -9.39
N LEU A 98 -18.16 -0.90 -8.64
CA LEU A 98 -18.31 -2.26 -9.17
C LEU A 98 -19.41 -2.35 -10.24
N ALA A 99 -20.52 -1.62 -10.04
CA ALA A 99 -21.58 -1.53 -11.04
C ALA A 99 -21.08 -0.91 -12.36
N ASN A 100 -20.35 0.21 -12.26
CA ASN A 100 -19.78 0.88 -13.44
C ASN A 100 -18.75 -0.01 -14.17
N MET A 101 -17.94 -0.76 -13.44
CA MET A 101 -17.00 -1.73 -14.03
C MET A 101 -17.75 -2.86 -14.74
N GLN A 102 -18.80 -3.39 -14.13
CA GLN A 102 -19.62 -4.42 -14.74
C GLN A 102 -20.31 -3.91 -16.02
N ASP A 103 -20.80 -2.68 -16.02
CA ASP A 103 -21.41 -2.05 -17.21
C ASP A 103 -20.39 -1.76 -18.31
N ALA A 104 -19.16 -1.39 -17.96
CA ALA A 104 -18.05 -1.29 -18.91
C ALA A 104 -17.76 -2.65 -19.56
N ALA A 105 -17.69 -3.72 -18.77
CA ALA A 105 -17.47 -5.07 -19.28
C ALA A 105 -18.63 -5.55 -20.19
N ARG A 106 -19.88 -5.23 -19.84
CA ARG A 106 -21.05 -5.50 -20.71
C ARG A 106 -20.94 -4.79 -22.06
N ARG A 107 -20.59 -3.50 -22.05
CA ARG A 107 -20.39 -2.73 -23.29
C ARG A 107 -19.28 -3.31 -24.15
N GLN A 108 -18.17 -3.76 -23.54
CA GLN A 108 -17.08 -4.41 -24.26
C GLN A 108 -17.51 -5.74 -24.88
N ALA A 109 -18.24 -6.58 -24.14
CA ALA A 109 -18.75 -7.85 -24.66
C ALA A 109 -19.75 -7.65 -25.81
N GLN A 110 -20.56 -6.59 -25.76
CA GLN A 110 -21.45 -6.21 -26.87
C GLN A 110 -20.70 -5.70 -28.10
N ALA A 111 -19.61 -4.97 -27.90
CA ALA A 111 -18.79 -4.44 -28.99
C ALA A 111 -17.92 -5.52 -29.67
N ASN A 112 -17.54 -6.58 -28.93
CA ASN A 112 -16.66 -7.65 -29.41
C ASN A 112 -17.31 -9.03 -29.21
N PRO A 113 -18.37 -9.36 -29.96
CA PRO A 113 -19.13 -10.60 -29.75
C PRO A 113 -18.31 -11.87 -30.02
N ASP A 114 -17.31 -11.80 -30.89
CA ASP A 114 -16.46 -12.95 -31.27
C ASP A 114 -15.44 -13.33 -30.18
N GLU A 115 -15.16 -12.43 -29.24
CA GLU A 115 -14.17 -12.63 -28.18
C GLU A 115 -14.72 -13.44 -26.99
N GLN A 116 -16.02 -13.77 -26.97
CA GLN A 116 -16.70 -14.50 -25.88
C GLN A 116 -16.35 -13.96 -24.48
N VAL A 117 -16.26 -12.63 -24.34
CA VAL A 117 -15.88 -11.98 -23.08
C VAL A 117 -16.96 -12.27 -22.02
N ALA A 118 -16.62 -13.09 -21.03
CA ALA A 118 -17.48 -13.34 -19.89
C ALA A 118 -17.62 -12.06 -19.06
N VAL A 119 -18.87 -11.60 -18.86
CA VAL A 119 -19.13 -10.45 -17.99
C VAL A 119 -18.90 -10.87 -16.54
N PRO A 120 -17.96 -10.23 -15.80
CA PRO A 120 -17.63 -10.62 -14.44
C PRO A 120 -18.81 -10.38 -13.49
N THR A 121 -18.94 -11.22 -12.47
CA THR A 121 -19.89 -10.99 -11.38
C THR A 121 -19.36 -9.91 -10.43
N MET A 122 -20.23 -9.39 -9.55
CA MET A 122 -19.80 -8.47 -8.49
C MET A 122 -18.75 -9.09 -7.56
N GLU A 123 -18.85 -10.39 -7.31
CA GLU A 123 -17.87 -11.11 -6.49
C GLU A 123 -16.52 -11.23 -7.20
N ASP A 124 -16.53 -11.52 -8.50
CA ASP A 124 -15.31 -11.56 -9.33
C ASP A 124 -14.61 -10.21 -9.34
N LEU A 125 -15.39 -9.12 -9.52
CA LEU A 125 -14.86 -7.76 -9.49
C LEU A 125 -14.27 -7.41 -8.13
N LYS A 126 -14.95 -7.73 -7.01
CA LYS A 126 -14.41 -7.50 -5.66
C LYS A 126 -13.08 -8.23 -5.45
N LYS A 127 -12.99 -9.50 -5.85
CA LYS A 127 -11.74 -10.29 -5.79
C LYS A 127 -10.67 -9.76 -6.73
N GLY A 128 -11.08 -9.19 -7.87
CA GLY A 128 -10.20 -8.70 -8.94
C GLY A 128 -9.59 -7.32 -8.69
N ILE A 129 -10.10 -6.54 -7.73
CA ILE A 129 -9.60 -5.19 -7.45
C ILE A 129 -8.89 -5.05 -6.10
N ASP A 130 -9.24 -5.86 -5.10
CA ASP A 130 -8.63 -5.75 -3.77
C ASP A 130 -7.26 -6.43 -3.74
N LYS A 131 -6.25 -5.73 -3.21
CA LYS A 131 -4.85 -6.20 -3.09
C LYS A 131 -4.20 -6.59 -4.42
N LEU A 132 -4.75 -6.11 -5.52
CA LEU A 132 -4.26 -6.34 -6.87
C LEU A 132 -3.82 -5.02 -7.51
N GLY A 133 -2.65 -5.06 -8.17
CA GLY A 133 -1.93 -3.85 -8.59
C GLY A 133 -1.32 -3.11 -7.38
N HIS A 134 -0.05 -2.70 -7.49
CA HIS A 134 0.62 -1.99 -6.40
C HIS A 134 0.48 -0.47 -6.61
N PRO A 135 -0.30 0.26 -5.80
CA PRO A 135 -0.65 1.67 -6.02
C PRO A 135 0.54 2.62 -5.81
N THR A 136 1.57 2.20 -5.08
CA THR A 136 2.84 2.95 -5.01
C THR A 136 3.76 2.68 -6.21
N ILE A 137 3.29 2.07 -7.30
CA ILE A 137 4.03 2.05 -8.57
C ILE A 137 3.39 3.13 -9.42
N ALA A 138 4.17 4.14 -9.80
CA ALA A 138 3.74 5.10 -10.81
C ALA A 138 3.48 4.31 -12.10
N ALA A 139 2.22 4.26 -12.54
CA ALA A 139 1.93 3.71 -13.86
C ALA A 139 2.22 4.77 -14.92
N ALA A 140 2.76 4.32 -16.03
CA ALA A 140 2.86 5.11 -17.25
C ALA A 140 2.25 4.33 -18.41
N PHE A 141 1.97 5.03 -19.50
CA PHE A 141 1.48 4.42 -20.73
C PHE A 141 2.53 4.58 -21.83
N ALA A 142 2.72 3.53 -22.61
CA ALA A 142 3.40 3.63 -23.88
C ALA A 142 2.49 4.31 -24.92
N PRO A 143 3.03 4.83 -26.05
CA PRO A 143 2.23 5.51 -27.07
C PRO A 143 1.09 4.66 -27.66
N ASN A 144 1.21 3.34 -27.62
CA ASN A 144 0.21 2.37 -28.04
C ASN A 144 -0.85 2.06 -26.96
N GLY A 145 -0.79 2.71 -25.80
CA GLY A 145 -1.72 2.52 -24.68
C GLY A 145 -1.36 1.39 -23.72
N GLU A 146 -0.24 0.68 -23.94
CA GLU A 146 0.22 -0.36 -23.04
C GLU A 146 0.68 0.21 -21.70
N THR A 147 0.31 -0.47 -20.61
CA THR A 147 0.75 -0.09 -19.27
C THR A 147 2.20 -0.46 -19.06
N ARG A 148 2.96 0.44 -18.43
CA ARG A 148 4.34 0.19 -18.04
C ARG A 148 4.60 0.78 -16.66
N VAL A 149 5.65 0.27 -16.05
CA VAL A 149 6.22 0.87 -14.85
C VAL A 149 6.78 2.26 -15.20
N GLY A 150 6.39 3.25 -14.41
CA GLY A 150 6.84 4.63 -14.49
C GLY A 150 7.79 4.98 -13.35
N ASP A 151 8.52 6.07 -13.58
CA ASP A 151 9.42 6.64 -12.58
C ASP A 151 8.65 7.53 -11.61
N ALA A 152 9.12 7.61 -10.37
CA ALA A 152 8.59 8.54 -9.39
C ALA A 152 9.72 9.24 -8.63
N MET A 153 9.45 10.46 -8.19
CA MET A 153 10.36 11.27 -7.39
C MET A 153 10.31 10.86 -5.92
N ILE A 154 9.12 10.68 -5.35
CA ILE A 154 8.93 10.23 -3.97
C ILE A 154 7.62 9.47 -3.86
N SER A 155 7.54 8.50 -2.95
CA SER A 155 6.32 7.72 -2.73
C SER A 155 6.16 7.38 -1.26
N GLY A 156 4.92 7.09 -0.85
CA GLY A 156 4.60 6.88 0.54
C GLY A 156 3.19 6.42 0.80
N GLU A 157 2.80 6.46 2.08
CA GLU A 157 1.43 6.24 2.52
C GLU A 157 0.79 7.58 2.89
N VAL A 158 -0.53 7.66 2.76
CA VAL A 158 -1.37 8.71 3.30
C VAL A 158 -2.39 8.08 4.23
N ARG A 159 -2.41 8.47 5.49
CA ARG A 159 -3.47 8.11 6.43
C ARG A 159 -4.47 9.24 6.54
N VAL A 160 -5.74 8.93 6.38
CA VAL A 160 -6.82 9.92 6.46
C VAL A 160 -7.51 9.84 7.80
N PHE A 161 -7.71 10.99 8.43
CA PHE A 161 -8.43 11.15 9.69
C PHE A 161 -9.62 12.12 9.46
N PRO A 162 -10.76 11.63 8.92
CA PRO A 162 -11.92 12.45 8.58
C PRO A 162 -12.45 13.27 9.76
N SER A 163 -12.50 12.66 10.95
CA SER A 163 -13.03 13.31 12.17
C SER A 163 -12.24 14.56 12.59
N GLU A 164 -10.96 14.61 12.26
CA GLU A 164 -10.06 15.73 12.53
C GLU A 164 -9.84 16.63 11.30
N ASN A 165 -10.46 16.29 10.16
CA ASN A 165 -10.19 16.90 8.86
C ASN A 165 -8.67 17.01 8.58
N ARG A 166 -7.98 15.89 8.86
CA ARG A 166 -6.51 15.77 8.86
C ARG A 166 -6.05 14.59 8.01
N ILE A 167 -4.87 14.71 7.42
CA ILE A 167 -4.14 13.61 6.81
C ILE A 167 -2.67 13.61 7.26
N VAL A 168 -2.09 12.41 7.30
CA VAL A 168 -0.65 12.19 7.60
C VAL A 168 0.00 11.49 6.43
N LEU A 169 1.00 12.14 5.84
CA LEU A 169 1.85 11.61 4.79
C LEU A 169 3.11 11.00 5.40
N ASN A 170 3.70 10.00 4.77
CA ASN A 170 5.02 9.49 5.16
C ASN A 170 5.84 8.98 3.98
N ASP A 171 7.12 8.64 4.20
CA ASP A 171 8.03 8.07 3.20
C ASP A 171 8.14 6.53 3.25
N LYS A 172 7.15 5.85 3.86
CA LYS A 172 7.26 4.42 4.23
C LYS A 172 7.37 3.48 3.03
N SER A 173 6.93 3.88 1.84
CA SER A 173 6.93 3.05 0.63
C SER A 173 8.34 2.56 0.26
N GLY A 174 8.50 1.23 0.21
CA GLY A 174 9.75 0.61 -0.23
C GLY A 174 10.04 0.71 -1.74
N ARG A 175 9.08 1.17 -2.55
CA ARG A 175 9.20 1.15 -4.01
C ARG A 175 10.19 2.17 -4.52
N TYR A 176 10.08 3.41 -4.08
CA TYR A 176 10.96 4.49 -4.55
C TYR A 176 11.87 5.06 -3.46
N MET A 177 11.63 4.73 -2.19
CA MET A 177 12.40 5.27 -1.05
C MET A 177 13.34 4.27 -0.38
N SER A 178 13.50 3.05 -0.91
CA SER A 178 14.42 2.08 -0.30
C SER A 178 15.89 2.40 -0.58
N GLU A 179 16.78 1.96 0.30
CA GLU A 179 18.25 2.07 0.14
C GLU A 179 18.76 1.52 -1.21
N LYS A 180 18.10 0.48 -1.75
CA LYS A 180 18.47 -0.09 -3.07
C LYS A 180 18.18 0.86 -4.23
N VAL A 181 17.25 1.79 -4.06
CA VAL A 181 16.84 2.78 -5.07
C VAL A 181 17.48 4.13 -4.79
N ARG A 182 17.62 4.50 -3.52
CA ARG A 182 18.20 5.77 -3.05
C ARG A 182 19.30 5.47 -2.03
N PRO A 183 20.46 4.97 -2.47
CA PRO A 183 21.54 4.62 -1.55
C PRO A 183 22.09 5.87 -0.86
N GLY A 184 22.22 5.82 0.46
CA GLY A 184 22.80 6.91 1.26
C GLY A 184 21.99 8.21 1.25
N LEU A 185 20.68 8.16 0.98
CA LEU A 185 19.83 9.35 1.01
C LEU A 185 19.94 10.06 2.38
N ASP A 186 20.32 11.33 2.35
CA ASP A 186 20.46 12.12 3.57
C ASP A 186 19.09 12.35 4.23
N PRO A 187 18.96 12.16 5.56
CA PRO A 187 17.68 12.36 6.24
C PRO A 187 17.13 13.79 6.15
N GLN A 188 17.98 14.82 6.10
CA GLN A 188 17.52 16.21 5.95
C GLN A 188 17.03 16.48 4.53
N GLU A 189 17.70 15.90 3.53
CA GLU A 189 17.23 15.93 2.15
C GLU A 189 15.85 15.26 2.00
N ALA A 190 15.68 14.07 2.58
CA ALA A 190 14.39 13.38 2.60
C ALA A 190 13.30 14.16 3.33
N ALA A 191 13.63 14.82 4.45
CA ALA A 191 12.71 15.70 5.17
C ALA A 191 12.28 16.89 4.31
N GLN A 192 13.21 17.48 3.54
CA GLN A 192 12.91 18.58 2.62
C GLN A 192 11.98 18.13 1.48
N TRP A 193 12.18 16.93 0.93
CA TRP A 193 11.25 16.37 -0.05
C TRP A 193 9.88 16.14 0.57
N GLY A 194 9.82 15.58 1.77
CA GLY A 194 8.59 15.38 2.53
C GLY A 194 7.80 16.66 2.77
N GLU A 195 8.49 17.73 3.16
CA GLU A 195 7.87 19.05 3.31
C GLU A 195 7.32 19.60 1.99
N ASN A 196 7.99 19.33 0.86
CA ASN A 196 7.46 19.70 -0.44
C ASN A 196 6.22 18.87 -0.82
N VAL A 197 6.18 17.57 -0.50
CA VAL A 197 4.96 16.75 -0.66
C VAL A 197 3.83 17.31 0.20
N ARG A 198 4.10 17.66 1.46
CA ARG A 198 3.12 18.28 2.36
C ARG A 198 2.52 19.55 1.77
N LYS A 199 3.36 20.42 1.19
CA LYS A 199 2.92 21.64 0.50
C LYS A 199 2.07 21.33 -0.74
N LEU A 200 2.48 20.35 -1.55
CA LEU A 200 1.73 19.91 -2.73
C LEU A 200 0.32 19.46 -2.36
N PHE A 201 0.18 18.59 -1.35
CA PHE A 201 -1.12 18.13 -0.85
C PHE A 201 -1.93 19.28 -0.23
N SER A 202 -1.29 20.16 0.55
CA SER A 202 -1.97 21.30 1.17
C SER A 202 -2.58 22.24 0.14
N ALA A 203 -1.90 22.45 -1.00
CA ALA A 203 -2.40 23.28 -2.09
C ALA A 203 -3.62 22.64 -2.79
N GLN A 204 -3.64 21.33 -2.92
CA GLN A 204 -4.72 20.58 -3.59
C GLN A 204 -5.89 20.25 -2.66
N LEU A 205 -5.68 20.28 -1.34
CA LEU A 205 -6.69 19.99 -0.32
C LEU A 205 -6.89 21.19 0.61
N PRO A 206 -7.41 22.32 0.10
CA PRO A 206 -7.58 23.53 0.89
C PRO A 206 -8.48 23.27 2.10
N GLY A 207 -7.99 23.70 3.27
CA GLY A 207 -8.67 23.55 4.55
C GLY A 207 -8.52 22.18 5.21
N VAL A 208 -7.75 21.24 4.66
CA VAL A 208 -7.38 19.97 5.33
C VAL A 208 -6.03 20.17 6.03
N LYS A 209 -5.90 19.68 7.27
CA LYS A 209 -4.61 19.67 7.99
C LYS A 209 -3.71 18.58 7.39
N VAL A 210 -2.59 18.97 6.78
CA VAL A 210 -1.64 18.02 6.17
C VAL A 210 -0.34 17.99 6.97
N GLU A 211 0.02 16.82 7.47
CA GLU A 211 1.25 16.54 8.20
C GLU A 211 2.14 15.59 7.39
N PHE A 212 3.45 15.66 7.64
CA PHE A 212 4.41 14.70 7.08
C PHE A 212 5.23 14.07 8.21
N GLU A 213 5.23 12.76 8.27
CA GLU A 213 6.02 11.94 9.19
C GLU A 213 7.10 11.23 8.39
N GLN A 214 8.35 11.60 8.63
CA GLN A 214 9.48 10.81 8.14
C GLN A 214 9.54 9.51 8.97
N ILE A 215 9.62 8.36 8.32
CA ILE A 215 9.63 7.04 8.98
C ILE A 215 10.80 6.20 8.47
N LYS A 216 10.96 6.13 7.14
CA LYS A 216 11.90 5.21 6.49
C LYS A 216 13.32 5.73 6.47
N THR A 217 13.47 7.04 6.24
CA THR A 217 14.76 7.72 6.07
C THR A 217 15.26 8.36 7.36
N LEU A 218 14.44 8.36 8.42
CA LEU A 218 14.93 8.65 9.77
C LEU A 218 15.79 7.49 10.26
N ARG A 219 17.08 7.76 10.50
CA ARG A 219 17.94 6.80 11.20
C ARG A 219 17.41 6.62 12.63
N PRO A 220 17.27 5.38 13.14
CA PRO A 220 17.19 5.17 14.57
C PRO A 220 18.44 5.81 15.22
N PRO A 221 18.33 6.44 16.40
CA PRO A 221 19.51 6.92 17.11
C PRO A 221 20.52 5.77 17.27
N GLU A 222 21.82 6.04 17.12
CA GLU A 222 22.91 5.03 17.16
C GLU A 222 22.83 4.07 18.36
N ASN A 223 22.21 4.51 19.47
CA ASN A 223 22.02 3.71 20.68
C ASN A 223 20.96 2.60 20.56
N ALA A 224 20.10 2.61 19.54
CA ALA A 224 19.11 1.54 19.31
C ALA A 224 19.75 0.24 18.81
N ALA A 225 20.88 0.31 18.10
CA ALA A 225 21.63 -0.86 17.65
C ALA A 225 22.32 -1.60 18.81
N ILE A 226 22.67 -0.87 19.88
CA ILE A 226 23.25 -1.45 21.10
C ILE A 226 22.17 -2.22 21.90
N ALA A 227 20.93 -1.70 21.95
CA ALA A 227 19.82 -2.35 22.65
C ALA A 227 19.36 -3.66 21.97
N GLN A 228 19.41 -3.74 20.63
CA GLN A 228 19.09 -4.99 19.91
C GLN A 228 20.20 -6.04 20.04
N SER A 229 21.46 -5.63 20.20
CA SER A 229 22.58 -6.54 20.42
C SER A 229 22.59 -7.11 21.85
N ALA A 230 22.11 -6.34 22.84
CA ALA A 230 21.99 -6.79 24.23
C ALA A 230 20.89 -7.87 24.42
N ASN A 231 19.79 -7.81 23.67
CA ASN A 231 18.72 -8.81 23.73
C ASN A 231 19.06 -10.15 23.04
N ALA A 232 20.11 -10.19 22.23
CA ALA A 232 20.56 -11.42 21.55
C ALA A 232 21.55 -12.27 22.40
N MET A 233 21.95 -11.80 23.59
CA MET A 233 22.93 -12.46 24.46
C MET A 233 22.35 -13.06 25.76
N LEU A 234 21.04 -13.13 25.93
CA LEU A 234 20.46 -13.90 27.03
C LEU A 234 20.40 -15.39 26.66
N PRO A 235 21.12 -16.29 27.38
CA PRO A 235 20.98 -17.72 27.18
C PRO A 235 19.60 -18.19 27.66
N PRO A 236 19.06 -19.30 27.12
CA PRO A 236 17.79 -19.84 27.57
C PRO A 236 17.91 -20.29 29.04
N ALA A 237 17.03 -19.77 29.90
CA ALA A 237 16.92 -20.19 31.29
C ALA A 237 16.46 -21.66 31.36
N GLY A 238 17.41 -22.56 31.53
CA GLY A 238 17.18 -23.96 31.85
C GLY A 238 17.06 -24.17 33.37
N GLN A 239 15.95 -24.81 33.76
CA GLN A 239 15.84 -25.79 34.85
C GLN A 239 16.30 -25.34 36.26
N GLY A 240 15.34 -24.82 37.04
CA GLY A 240 15.47 -24.75 38.49
C GLY A 240 15.22 -26.12 39.14
N ALA A 241 16.28 -26.71 39.70
CA ALA A 241 16.18 -27.76 40.69
C ALA A 241 15.79 -27.14 42.05
N ALA A 242 14.67 -27.56 42.62
CA ALA A 242 14.25 -27.19 43.97
C ALA A 242 14.21 -28.45 44.84
N THR A 243 15.18 -28.57 45.74
CA THR A 243 15.14 -29.47 46.90
C THR A 243 14.63 -28.69 48.12
N GLY A 244 13.56 -29.16 48.76
CA GLY A 244 13.12 -28.66 50.06
C GLY A 244 11.65 -28.94 50.39
N VAL A 245 11.40 -30.08 51.03
CA VAL A 245 10.15 -30.51 51.75
C VAL A 245 10.49 -30.41 53.27
N PRO A 246 9.60 -30.18 54.27
CA PRO A 246 8.23 -30.73 54.50
C PRO A 246 7.18 -29.69 55.02
N GLN A 247 5.86 -29.93 55.18
CA GLN A 247 5.16 -31.03 55.87
C GLN A 247 3.61 -30.93 55.72
N ALA A 248 2.91 -32.10 55.83
CA ALA A 248 1.48 -32.38 56.17
C ALA A 248 0.36 -31.80 55.27
N GLY A 249 -0.67 -32.52 54.79
CA GLY A 249 -1.32 -33.79 55.14
C GLY A 249 -2.51 -34.01 54.15
N PRO A 250 -3.27 -35.12 54.22
CA PRO A 250 -3.78 -35.82 53.04
C PRO A 250 -5.29 -35.69 52.79
N ALA A 251 -5.73 -35.86 51.53
CA ALA A 251 -7.01 -36.48 51.21
C ALA A 251 -6.99 -37.08 49.80
N SER A 252 -7.45 -38.32 49.74
CA SER A 252 -7.41 -39.27 48.63
C SER A 252 -8.80 -39.46 48.04
N SER A 253 -8.91 -39.52 46.72
CA SER A 253 -9.94 -40.26 45.93
C SER A 253 -9.72 -39.91 44.45
N ALA A 254 -9.24 -40.83 43.59
CA ALA A 254 -10.05 -41.79 42.80
C ALA A 254 -11.17 -41.08 42.01
N HIS A 255 -11.41 -41.24 40.70
CA HIS A 255 -11.24 -42.40 39.82
C HIS A 255 -11.63 -41.98 38.37
N LEU A 256 -11.03 -42.61 37.35
CA LEU A 256 -11.58 -42.99 36.01
C LEU A 256 -12.20 -41.90 35.10
N GLY A 257 -12.01 -41.84 33.77
CA GLY A 257 -11.46 -42.76 32.78
C GLY A 257 -12.08 -42.46 31.40
N GLY A 258 -11.35 -42.78 30.32
CA GLY A 258 -11.84 -42.97 28.93
C GLY A 258 -12.10 -41.70 28.11
N ALA A 259 -11.40 -41.37 27.02
CA ALA A 259 -11.26 -42.10 25.72
C ALA A 259 -12.64 -42.36 25.06
N ALA A 260 -12.91 -42.17 23.78
CA ALA A 260 -12.10 -42.02 22.59
C ALA A 260 -12.93 -41.42 21.44
N ALA A 261 -12.24 -40.95 20.40
CA ALA A 261 -12.78 -40.64 19.07
C ALA A 261 -13.19 -41.90 18.30
N PRO A 262 -14.00 -41.77 17.24
CA PRO A 262 -14.04 -42.75 16.16
C PRO A 262 -13.54 -42.16 14.82
N THR A 263 -12.60 -42.88 14.24
CA THR A 263 -12.23 -42.89 12.81
C THR A 263 -13.19 -43.77 11.99
N THR A 264 -13.01 -43.68 10.66
CA THR A 264 -13.56 -44.51 9.55
C THR A 264 -14.80 -43.90 8.86
N ASN A 265 -15.03 -44.02 7.55
CA ASN A 265 -14.43 -44.89 6.56
C ASN A 265 -14.58 -44.35 5.12
N LYS A 266 -13.73 -44.87 4.25
CA LYS A 266 -13.68 -44.73 2.79
C LYS A 266 -14.68 -45.72 2.16
N ALA A 267 -15.49 -45.30 1.19
CA ALA A 267 -16.12 -46.21 0.23
C ALA A 267 -16.49 -45.49 -1.08
N ALA A 268 -16.34 -46.22 -2.18
CA ALA A 268 -16.43 -45.78 -3.56
C ALA A 268 -17.72 -46.26 -4.27
N ARG A 269 -17.88 -45.85 -5.54
CA ARG A 269 -18.89 -46.23 -6.57
C ARG A 269 -20.18 -45.39 -6.49
N ARG A 270 -20.73 -44.85 -7.57
CA ARG A 270 -20.62 -45.10 -9.03
C ARG A 270 -20.56 -43.79 -9.80
#